data_AF-B4D9D4-F1
#
_entry.id   AF-B4D9D4-F1
#
_cell.length_a   1.000
_cell.length_b   1.000
_cell.length_c   1.000
_cell.angle_alpha   90.00
_cell.angle_beta   90.00
_cell.angle_gamma   90.00
#
_symmetry.space_group_name_H-M   'P 1'
#
loop_
_entity.id
_entity.type
_entity.pdbx_description
1 polymer ?
#
loop_
_entity_poly.entity_id
_entity_poly.type
_entity_poly.pdbx_seq_one_letter_code
_entity_poly.pdbx_strand_id
1 'polypeptide(L)'
;MSTITAADAIKQIQAILHVAEDGLIGPKTLQELTTLSALPESADWPGGGAVRNDEGWHSVKASSFADAADVAAFRKCKAEGGGDTYCFGRGDNGIGKWGDDCATGSGPACALPPEDWATWGGKARKKKVRVRVLGREVICELRDTMPHRANITNGAGIDLNPDAVAALGLRPPLMIAAEWQWAD
;
A
#
# COMPACT_ATOMS: atom_id res chain seq x y z
N MET A 1 -33.25 -0.63 -5.18
CA MET A 1 -31.91 -0.05 -5.11
C MET A 1 -31.91 0.92 -3.94
N SER A 2 -31.17 0.63 -2.87
CA SER A 2 -31.05 1.57 -1.74
C SER A 2 -30.17 2.74 -2.18
N THR A 3 -30.73 3.94 -2.19
CA THR A 3 -29.98 5.18 -2.42
C THR A 3 -29.17 5.51 -1.17
N ILE A 4 -27.84 5.50 -1.28
CA ILE A 4 -26.94 6.01 -0.24
C ILE A 4 -27.22 7.51 -0.07
N THR A 5 -27.48 7.94 1.16
CA THR A 5 -27.63 9.37 1.46
C THR A 5 -26.26 10.05 1.53
N ALA A 6 -26.20 11.37 1.36
CA ALA A 6 -24.96 12.12 1.56
C ALA A 6 -24.39 11.90 2.98
N ALA A 7 -25.26 11.80 4.00
CA ALA A 7 -24.85 11.51 5.37
C ALA A 7 -24.20 10.13 5.49
N ASP A 8 -24.74 9.11 4.83
CA ASP A 8 -24.15 7.75 4.84
C ASP A 8 -22.78 7.72 4.13
N ALA A 9 -22.63 8.49 3.04
CA ALA A 9 -21.34 8.64 2.38
C ALA A 9 -20.31 9.35 3.28
N ILE A 10 -20.73 10.39 4.00
CA ILE A 10 -19.86 11.11 4.95
C ILE A 10 -19.46 10.18 6.10
N LYS A 11 -20.37 9.36 6.64
CA LYS A 11 -20.03 8.38 7.69
C LYS A 11 -18.99 7.37 7.22
N GLN A 12 -19.07 6.91 5.97
CA GLN A 12 -18.04 6.03 5.40
C GLN A 12 -16.68 6.73 5.32
N ILE A 13 -16.64 8.00 4.90
CA ILE A 13 -15.40 8.80 4.91
C ILE A 13 -14.90 8.95 6.34
N GLN A 14 -15.76 9.30 7.30
CA GLN A 14 -15.39 9.47 8.70
C GLN A 14 -14.86 8.18 9.34
N ALA A 15 -15.44 7.03 8.98
CA ALA A 15 -14.95 5.72 9.39
C ALA A 15 -13.51 5.46 8.87
N ILE A 16 -13.23 5.84 7.61
CA ILE A 16 -11.90 5.77 7.01
C ILE A 16 -10.92 6.73 7.69
N LEU A 17 -11.36 7.95 7.99
CA LEU A 17 -10.56 8.97 8.69
C LEU A 17 -10.45 8.71 10.20
N HIS A 18 -11.16 7.71 10.72
CA HIS A 18 -11.27 7.41 12.15
C HIS A 18 -11.68 8.60 13.02
N VAL A 19 -12.57 9.44 12.49
CA VAL A 19 -13.26 10.48 13.24
C VAL A 19 -14.68 10.02 13.56
N ALA A 20 -15.41 10.78 14.39
CA ALA A 20 -16.78 10.44 14.75
C ALA A 20 -17.66 10.30 13.48
N GLU A 21 -18.36 9.17 13.33
CA GLU A 21 -19.25 8.87 12.21
C GLU A 21 -20.63 9.53 12.37
N ASP A 22 -20.65 10.86 12.50
CA ASP A 22 -21.87 11.64 12.71
C ASP A 22 -22.58 12.04 11.40
N GLY A 23 -21.96 11.80 10.25
CA GLY A 23 -22.48 12.16 8.94
C GLY A 23 -22.32 13.65 8.61
N LEU A 24 -21.52 14.39 9.38
CA LEU A 24 -21.26 15.82 9.22
C LEU A 24 -19.78 16.08 8.90
N ILE A 25 -19.52 16.92 7.91
CA ILE A 25 -18.15 17.40 7.66
C ILE A 25 -17.81 18.50 8.68
N GLY A 26 -17.36 18.08 9.87
CA GLY A 26 -16.91 18.96 10.95
C GLY A 26 -15.41 19.29 10.90
N PRO A 27 -14.89 20.13 11.81
CA PRO A 27 -13.49 20.56 11.83
C PRO A 27 -12.49 19.40 11.89
N LYS A 28 -12.81 18.31 12.60
CA LYS A 28 -11.96 17.10 12.65
C LYS A 28 -11.94 16.36 11.31
N THR A 29 -13.11 16.16 10.69
CA THR A 29 -13.21 15.57 9.35
C THR A 29 -12.41 16.39 8.34
N LEU A 30 -12.56 17.73 8.37
CA LEU A 30 -11.81 18.64 7.51
C LEU A 30 -10.30 18.60 7.81
N GLN A 31 -9.90 18.54 9.08
CA GLN A 31 -8.51 18.44 9.47
C GLN A 31 -7.88 17.16 8.94
N GLU A 32 -8.53 16.01 9.09
CA GLU A 32 -8.01 14.74 8.57
C GLU A 32 -7.99 14.70 7.03
N LEU A 33 -9.02 15.26 6.37
CA LEU A 33 -9.01 15.46 4.91
C LEU A 33 -7.88 16.40 4.47
N THR A 34 -7.56 17.41 5.28
CA THR A 34 -6.46 18.34 5.01
C THR A 34 -5.12 17.67 5.28
N THR A 35 -4.97 16.85 6.32
CA THR A 35 -3.76 16.05 6.57
C THR A 35 -3.53 15.05 5.44
N LEU A 36 -4.60 14.47 4.88
CA LEU A 36 -4.54 13.63 3.67
C LEU A 36 -3.99 14.39 2.46
N SER A 37 -4.34 15.67 2.31
CA SER A 37 -3.84 16.52 1.23
C SER A 37 -2.53 17.26 1.58
N ALA A 38 -2.12 17.27 2.85
CA ALA A 38 -0.96 17.98 3.38
C ALA A 38 0.22 17.07 3.74
N LEU A 39 0.07 15.74 3.67
CA LEU A 39 1.23 14.91 3.33
C LEU A 39 1.79 15.50 2.04
N PRO A 40 3.08 15.90 1.99
CA PRO A 40 3.60 16.61 0.84
C PRO A 40 3.21 15.81 -0.40
N GLU A 41 2.50 16.45 -1.34
CA GLU A 41 2.53 15.98 -2.73
C GLU A 41 4.01 15.76 -2.99
N SER A 42 4.39 14.49 -3.19
CA SER A 42 5.79 14.05 -3.29
C SER A 42 6.58 15.13 -4.03
N ALA A 43 7.38 15.91 -3.30
CA ALA A 43 7.93 17.15 -3.80
C ALA A 43 8.63 16.86 -5.14
N ASP A 44 8.19 17.59 -6.18
CA ASP A 44 8.62 17.51 -7.58
C ASP A 44 9.75 16.52 -7.85
N TRP A 45 9.38 15.29 -8.24
CA TRP A 45 10.35 14.24 -8.56
C TRP A 45 10.02 13.58 -9.92
N PRO A 46 10.87 13.73 -10.95
CA PRO A 46 10.65 13.16 -12.29
C PRO A 46 10.92 11.63 -12.40
N GLY A 47 10.79 10.86 -11.31
CA GLY A 47 11.16 9.42 -11.24
C GLY A 47 10.91 8.67 -9.92
N GLY A 48 9.81 8.93 -9.21
CA GLY A 48 9.36 8.22 -7.99
C GLY A 48 10.35 7.95 -6.84
N GLY A 49 11.25 8.87 -6.48
CA GLY A 49 12.16 8.74 -5.33
C GLY A 49 11.48 9.08 -4.01
N ALA A 50 11.62 8.23 -3.01
CA ALA A 50 11.24 8.56 -1.65
C ALA A 50 12.06 9.75 -1.15
N VAL A 51 11.40 10.84 -0.75
CA VAL A 51 12.08 11.92 -0.04
C VAL A 51 12.36 11.43 1.37
N ARG A 52 13.65 11.39 1.75
CA ARG A 52 14.04 11.13 3.13
C ARG A 52 13.90 12.42 3.94
N ASN A 53 13.14 12.38 5.02
CA ASN A 53 13.21 13.43 6.03
C ASN A 53 14.44 13.22 6.95
N ASP A 54 14.72 14.23 7.79
CA ASP A 54 15.87 14.22 8.72
C ASP A 54 15.80 13.09 9.78
N GLU A 55 14.64 12.44 9.91
CA GLU A 55 14.39 11.32 10.81
C GLU A 55 14.53 9.94 10.12
N GLY A 56 14.85 9.91 8.83
CA GLY A 56 15.07 8.68 8.06
C GLY A 56 13.81 8.06 7.44
N TRP A 57 12.66 8.74 7.51
CA TRP A 57 11.42 8.30 6.85
C TRP A 57 11.41 8.64 5.37
N HIS A 58 10.92 7.70 4.58
CA HIS A 58 10.69 7.79 3.15
C HIS A 58 9.24 8.19 2.87
N SER A 59 8.99 9.41 2.41
CA SER A 59 7.65 9.85 1.98
C SER A 59 7.35 9.39 0.55
N VAL A 60 6.29 8.59 0.36
CA VAL A 60 5.91 7.94 -0.91
C VAL A 60 4.39 7.81 -1.05
N LYS A 61 3.91 7.30 -2.18
CA LYS A 61 2.59 6.64 -2.22
C LYS A 61 2.73 5.16 -1.88
N ALA A 62 1.85 4.64 -1.04
CA ALA A 62 1.61 3.21 -0.91
C ALA A 62 0.58 2.77 -1.95
N SER A 63 0.76 1.59 -2.52
CA SER A 63 -0.28 0.81 -3.21
C SER A 63 -0.52 -0.54 -2.54
N SER A 64 -1.55 -1.26 -2.98
CA SER A 64 -1.79 -2.64 -2.54
C SER A 64 -1.33 -3.65 -3.59
N PHE A 65 -0.96 -4.85 -3.13
CA PHE A 65 -0.62 -6.00 -3.97
C PHE A 65 -1.14 -7.29 -3.35
N ALA A 66 -1.16 -8.37 -4.13
CA ALA A 66 -1.63 -9.69 -3.69
C ALA A 66 -3.04 -9.67 -3.08
N ASP A 67 -3.89 -8.75 -3.53
CA ASP A 67 -5.26 -8.63 -3.05
C ASP A 67 -6.08 -9.84 -3.50
N ALA A 68 -7.14 -10.17 -2.74
CA ALA A 68 -7.98 -11.34 -3.05
C ALA A 68 -8.56 -11.28 -4.49
N ALA A 69 -8.84 -10.07 -4.99
CA ALA A 69 -9.28 -9.85 -6.36
C ALA A 69 -8.17 -10.15 -7.38
N ASP A 70 -6.94 -9.70 -7.13
CA ASP A 70 -5.78 -9.95 -8.00
C ASP A 70 -5.44 -11.44 -8.05
N VAL A 71 -5.44 -12.11 -6.89
CA VAL A 71 -5.22 -13.55 -6.78
C VAL A 71 -6.31 -14.34 -7.52
N ALA A 72 -7.56 -13.93 -7.39
CA ALA A 72 -8.67 -14.54 -8.14
C ALA A 72 -8.51 -14.33 -9.65
N ALA A 73 -8.11 -13.12 -10.08
CA ALA A 73 -7.91 -12.80 -11.49
C ALA A 73 -6.75 -13.59 -12.10
N PHE A 74 -5.62 -13.71 -11.40
CA PHE A 74 -4.48 -14.52 -11.83
C PHE A 74 -4.88 -16.00 -11.95
N ARG A 75 -5.53 -16.56 -10.92
CA ARG A 75 -5.99 -17.97 -10.94
C ARG A 75 -6.98 -18.24 -12.06
N LYS A 76 -7.91 -17.32 -12.31
CA LYS A 76 -8.85 -17.41 -13.43
C LYS A 76 -8.11 -17.45 -14.77
N CYS A 77 -7.16 -16.54 -14.98
CA CYS A 77 -6.34 -16.52 -16.20
C CYS A 77 -5.56 -17.83 -16.39
N LYS A 78 -5.00 -18.40 -15.32
CA LYS A 78 -4.32 -19.70 -15.36
C LYS A 78 -5.27 -20.84 -15.73
N ALA A 79 -6.48 -20.85 -15.18
CA ALA A 79 -7.50 -21.85 -15.48
C ALA A 79 -7.96 -21.80 -16.95
N GLU A 80 -7.91 -20.62 -17.58
CA GLU A 80 -8.18 -20.42 -19.00
C GLU A 80 -6.98 -20.79 -19.92
N GLY A 81 -5.89 -21.31 -19.34
CA GLY A 81 -4.70 -21.75 -20.09
C GLY A 81 -3.64 -20.66 -20.31
N GLY A 82 -3.76 -19.52 -19.64
CA GLY A 82 -2.79 -18.43 -19.74
C GLY A 82 -1.40 -18.80 -19.20
N GLY A 83 -0.36 -18.31 -19.89
CA GLY A 83 1.02 -18.33 -19.37
C GLY A 83 1.23 -17.30 -18.25
N ASP A 84 2.26 -17.49 -17.43
CA ASP A 84 2.46 -16.67 -16.23
C ASP A 84 2.63 -15.18 -16.54
N THR A 85 3.50 -14.82 -17.48
CA THR A 85 3.70 -13.41 -17.90
C THR A 85 2.38 -12.75 -18.32
N TYR A 86 1.52 -13.47 -19.00
CA TYR A 86 0.22 -12.97 -19.45
C TYR A 86 -0.78 -12.84 -18.29
N CYS A 87 -0.71 -13.73 -17.31
CA CYS A 87 -1.58 -13.67 -16.14
C CYS A 87 -1.14 -12.64 -15.10
N PHE A 88 0.16 -12.36 -14.99
CA PHE A 88 0.66 -11.24 -14.18
C PHE A 88 0.18 -9.87 -14.69
N GLY A 89 -0.17 -9.75 -15.98
CA GLY A 89 -0.83 -8.56 -16.51
C GLY A 89 -2.30 -8.40 -16.12
N ARG A 90 -2.90 -9.39 -15.45
CA ARG A 90 -4.32 -9.38 -15.02
C ARG A 90 -4.51 -9.38 -13.51
N GLY A 91 -3.48 -9.72 -12.76
CA GLY A 91 -3.53 -9.90 -11.32
C GLY A 91 -2.20 -10.43 -10.81
N ASP A 92 -2.20 -10.85 -9.56
CA ASP A 92 -1.02 -11.26 -8.81
C ASP A 92 -1.21 -12.71 -8.33
N ASN A 93 -0.16 -13.50 -8.21
CA ASN A 93 -0.29 -14.90 -7.79
C ASN A 93 -0.28 -15.07 -6.25
N GLY A 94 -0.06 -14.01 -5.50
CA GLY A 94 0.05 -13.97 -4.05
C GLY A 94 1.40 -14.42 -3.51
N ILE A 95 2.41 -14.62 -4.36
CA ILE A 95 3.72 -15.16 -3.98
C ILE A 95 4.80 -14.12 -4.23
N GLY A 96 5.43 -13.66 -3.15
CA GLY A 96 6.50 -12.67 -3.24
C GLY A 96 7.80 -13.22 -3.82
N LYS A 97 8.73 -12.33 -4.16
CA LYS A 97 10.04 -12.58 -4.78
C LYS A 97 10.79 -13.79 -4.24
N TRP A 98 10.73 -14.04 -2.92
CA TRP A 98 11.46 -15.12 -2.26
C TRP A 98 10.62 -16.37 -1.97
N GLY A 99 9.45 -16.50 -2.60
CA GLY A 99 8.52 -17.62 -2.42
C GLY A 99 7.68 -17.54 -1.15
N ASP A 100 7.64 -16.38 -0.49
CA ASP A 100 6.77 -16.16 0.67
C ASP A 100 5.34 -15.88 0.24
N ASP A 101 4.36 -16.43 0.96
CA ASP A 101 2.95 -16.08 0.79
C ASP A 101 2.72 -14.63 1.24
N CYS A 102 2.05 -13.87 0.38
CA CYS A 102 1.67 -12.48 0.60
C CYS A 102 0.15 -12.27 0.53
N ALA A 103 -0.64 -13.32 0.26
CA ALA A 103 -2.10 -13.22 0.25
C ALA A 103 -2.66 -13.00 1.67
N THR A 104 -3.96 -12.75 1.77
CA THR A 104 -4.69 -12.58 3.03
C THR A 104 -4.44 -13.72 4.02
N GLY A 105 -4.14 -13.38 5.27
CA GLY A 105 -3.87 -14.32 6.36
C GLY A 105 -2.39 -14.75 6.49
N SER A 106 -1.50 -14.24 5.65
CA SER A 106 -0.06 -14.53 5.69
C SER A 106 0.72 -13.62 6.66
N GLY A 107 0.07 -12.60 7.22
CA GLY A 107 0.63 -11.55 8.07
C GLY A 107 1.05 -10.30 7.27
N PRO A 108 1.24 -9.14 7.95
CA PRO A 108 1.63 -7.90 7.28
C PRO A 108 2.96 -8.01 6.52
N ALA A 109 2.91 -7.73 5.24
CA ALA A 109 4.04 -7.79 4.32
C ALA A 109 4.05 -6.58 3.39
N CYS A 110 5.22 -6.30 2.83
CA CYS A 110 5.40 -5.24 1.86
C CYS A 110 6.37 -5.65 0.74
N ALA A 111 6.30 -4.89 -0.35
CA ALA A 111 7.27 -4.88 -1.42
C ALA A 111 7.93 -3.49 -1.49
N LEU A 112 9.24 -3.47 -1.76
CA LEU A 112 10.01 -2.24 -1.98
C LEU A 112 10.76 -2.34 -3.32
N PRO A 113 11.06 -1.21 -3.98
CA PRO A 113 11.94 -1.19 -5.15
C PRO A 113 13.31 -1.80 -4.81
N PRO A 114 13.98 -2.46 -5.76
CA PRO A 114 15.28 -3.08 -5.53
C PRO A 114 16.32 -2.11 -5.02
N GLU A 115 16.25 -0.84 -5.41
CA GLU A 115 17.16 0.22 -4.94
C GLU A 115 17.11 0.42 -3.42
N ASP A 116 15.96 0.20 -2.79
CA ASP A 116 15.78 0.44 -1.35
C ASP A 116 16.33 -0.69 -0.48
N TRP A 117 16.32 -1.93 -0.99
CA TRP A 117 16.80 -3.10 -0.26
C TRP A 117 18.12 -3.69 -0.80
N ALA A 118 18.66 -3.15 -1.91
CA ALA A 118 19.87 -3.65 -2.58
C ALA A 118 21.08 -3.79 -1.64
N THR A 119 21.25 -2.86 -0.69
CA THR A 119 22.36 -2.87 0.28
C THR A 119 22.37 -4.13 1.15
N TRP A 120 21.22 -4.76 1.35
CA TRP A 120 21.09 -6.02 2.10
C TRP A 120 21.23 -7.27 1.22
N GLY A 121 21.05 -7.13 -0.10
CA GLY A 121 21.03 -8.25 -1.04
C GLY A 121 20.01 -9.32 -0.63
N GLY A 122 20.42 -10.60 -0.67
CA GLY A 122 19.56 -11.72 -0.25
C GLY A 122 19.13 -11.69 1.24
N LYS A 123 19.79 -10.88 2.08
CA LYS A 123 19.43 -10.69 3.50
C LYS A 123 18.28 -9.68 3.69
N ALA A 124 17.76 -9.11 2.60
CA ALA A 124 16.59 -8.23 2.63
C ALA A 124 15.30 -8.97 3.04
N ARG A 125 15.19 -10.25 2.68
CA ARG A 125 14.02 -11.08 2.96
C ARG A 125 13.66 -11.04 4.46
N LYS A 126 12.39 -10.77 4.76
CA LYS A 126 11.81 -10.67 6.12
C LYS A 126 12.37 -9.57 7.01
N LYS A 127 13.19 -8.65 6.47
CA LYS A 127 13.50 -7.42 7.21
C LYS A 127 12.24 -6.63 7.49
N LYS A 128 12.24 -5.97 8.65
CA LYS A 128 11.09 -5.24 9.13
C LYS A 128 11.06 -3.84 8.54
N VAL A 129 9.90 -3.46 8.03
CA VAL A 129 9.63 -2.14 7.48
C VAL A 129 8.49 -1.55 8.29
N ARG A 130 8.73 -0.43 8.95
CA ARG A 130 7.68 0.34 9.62
C ARG A 130 7.02 1.22 8.58
N VAL A 131 5.70 1.13 8.48
CA VAL A 131 4.89 1.91 7.54
C VAL A 131 3.92 2.75 8.33
N ARG A 132 3.77 4.01 7.95
CA ARG A 132 2.82 4.95 8.53
C ARG A 132 1.87 5.48 7.47
N VAL A 133 0.57 5.40 7.74
CA VAL A 133 -0.49 5.98 6.92
C VAL A 133 -1.54 6.56 7.85
N LEU A 134 -1.95 7.81 7.64
CA LEU A 134 -3.03 8.44 8.42
C LEU A 134 -2.83 8.34 9.95
N GLY A 135 -1.60 8.56 10.43
CA GLY A 135 -1.26 8.45 11.85
C GLY A 135 -1.30 7.03 12.43
N ARG A 136 -1.60 6.02 11.62
CA ARG A 136 -1.53 4.60 11.98
C ARG A 136 -0.22 4.01 11.49
N GLU A 137 0.23 2.99 12.20
CA GLU A 137 1.47 2.30 11.85
C GLU A 137 1.31 0.79 11.85
N VAL A 138 2.06 0.15 10.97
CA VAL A 138 2.20 -1.31 10.90
C VAL A 138 3.66 -1.67 10.68
N ILE A 139 4.10 -2.78 11.27
CA ILE A 139 5.38 -3.40 10.95
C ILE A 139 5.13 -4.48 9.91
N CYS A 140 5.62 -4.27 8.71
CA CYS A 140 5.61 -5.22 7.61
C CYS A 140 6.90 -6.04 7.57
N GLU A 141 6.83 -7.25 7.04
CA GLU A 141 8.00 -7.96 6.52
C GLU A 141 8.21 -7.63 5.04
N LEU A 142 9.46 -7.35 4.63
CA LEU A 142 9.79 -7.30 3.21
C LEU A 142 9.76 -8.71 2.62
N ARG A 143 8.76 -9.00 1.80
CA ARG A 143 8.53 -10.33 1.19
C ARG A 143 8.53 -10.33 -0.33
N ASP A 144 8.47 -9.15 -0.93
CA ASP A 144 8.48 -9.01 -2.38
C ASP A 144 9.32 -7.81 -2.85
N THR A 145 9.46 -7.66 -4.16
CA THR A 145 10.09 -6.51 -4.81
C THR A 145 9.09 -5.83 -5.73
N MET A 146 9.07 -4.50 -5.65
CA MET A 146 8.46 -3.69 -6.71
C MET A 146 9.37 -3.71 -7.95
N PRO A 147 8.88 -3.25 -9.12
CA PRO A 147 9.74 -2.89 -10.24
C PRO A 147 10.86 -1.93 -9.83
N HIS A 148 11.93 -1.89 -10.63
CA HIS A 148 12.95 -0.85 -10.49
C HIS A 148 12.32 0.53 -10.47
N ARG A 149 12.80 1.42 -9.60
CA ARG A 149 12.23 2.77 -9.42
C ARG A 149 12.07 3.54 -10.74
N ALA A 150 13.02 3.40 -11.66
CA ALA A 150 12.99 4.02 -12.99
C ALA A 150 11.78 3.62 -13.86
N ASN A 151 11.12 2.50 -13.55
CA ASN A 151 9.97 1.97 -14.28
C ASN A 151 8.64 2.25 -13.59
N ILE A 152 8.64 2.90 -12.41
CA ILE A 152 7.43 3.22 -11.67
C ILE A 152 6.90 4.58 -12.11
N THR A 153 5.69 4.62 -12.67
CA THR A 153 5.09 5.84 -13.24
C THR A 153 3.93 6.40 -12.40
N ASN A 154 3.40 5.63 -11.46
CA ASN A 154 2.25 6.00 -10.62
C ASN A 154 2.65 6.68 -9.28
N GLY A 155 3.96 6.77 -9.01
CA GLY A 155 4.51 7.35 -7.78
C GLY A 155 4.49 6.42 -6.56
N ALA A 156 4.16 5.14 -6.74
CA ALA A 156 4.25 4.17 -5.66
C ALA A 156 5.70 3.95 -5.22
N GLY A 157 5.95 3.95 -3.93
CA GLY A 157 7.28 3.65 -3.35
C GLY A 157 7.25 2.54 -2.31
N ILE A 158 6.08 1.96 -2.06
CA ILE A 158 5.88 0.76 -1.26
C ILE A 158 4.57 0.09 -1.69
N ASP A 159 4.56 -1.23 -1.78
CA ASP A 159 3.33 -2.01 -1.96
C ASP A 159 3.01 -2.77 -0.67
N LEU A 160 1.75 -2.75 -0.25
CA LEU A 160 1.27 -3.34 1.00
C LEU A 160 0.34 -4.52 0.71
N ASN A 161 0.57 -5.63 1.40
CA ASN A 161 -0.29 -6.79 1.25
C ASN A 161 -1.62 -6.60 2.00
N PRO A 162 -2.64 -7.46 1.79
CA PRO A 162 -3.96 -7.27 2.39
C PRO A 162 -3.95 -7.16 3.91
N ASP A 163 -3.07 -7.89 4.59
CA ASP A 163 -2.98 -7.89 6.05
C ASP A 163 -2.35 -6.60 6.59
N ALA A 164 -1.36 -6.02 5.89
CA ALA A 164 -0.80 -4.72 6.21
C ALA A 164 -1.83 -3.59 6.01
N VAL A 165 -2.57 -3.66 4.90
CA VAL A 165 -3.66 -2.73 4.59
C VAL A 165 -4.75 -2.80 5.65
N ALA A 166 -5.16 -4.01 6.05
CA ALA A 166 -6.15 -4.21 7.09
C ALA A 166 -5.66 -3.71 8.47
N ALA A 167 -4.39 -3.93 8.82
CA ALA A 167 -3.80 -3.42 10.06
C ALA A 167 -3.78 -1.88 10.12
N LEU A 168 -3.66 -1.22 8.96
CA LEU A 168 -3.78 0.23 8.84
C LEU A 168 -5.24 0.73 8.82
N GLY A 169 -6.24 -0.15 8.93
CA GLY A 169 -7.66 0.22 8.87
C GLY A 169 -8.15 0.58 7.46
N LEU A 170 -7.37 0.24 6.43
CA LEU A 170 -7.64 0.56 5.03
C LEU A 170 -8.26 -0.64 4.31
N ARG A 171 -8.62 -0.44 3.04
CA ARG A 171 -9.09 -1.51 2.15
C ARG A 171 -8.43 -1.41 0.78
N PRO A 172 -8.05 -2.52 0.15
CA PRO A 172 -7.59 -2.51 -1.23
C PRO A 172 -8.74 -2.31 -2.23
N PRO A 173 -8.46 -1.88 -3.48
CA PRO A 173 -7.16 -1.38 -3.94
C PRO A 173 -6.88 0.01 -3.37
N LEU A 174 -5.60 0.35 -3.16
CA LEU A 174 -5.22 1.67 -2.62
C LEU A 174 -4.11 2.35 -3.44
N MET A 175 -4.12 3.68 -3.38
CA MET A 175 -3.04 4.57 -3.83
C MET A 175 -3.08 5.80 -2.92
N ILE A 176 -2.33 5.78 -1.82
CA ILE A 176 -2.43 6.78 -0.74
C ILE A 176 -1.05 7.24 -0.30
N ALA A 177 -0.93 8.49 0.16
CA ALA A 177 0.31 8.97 0.75
C ALA A 177 0.66 8.16 2.01
N ALA A 178 1.94 7.81 2.13
CA ALA A 178 2.49 6.97 3.18
C ALA A 178 3.92 7.39 3.49
N GLU A 179 4.38 7.02 4.69
CA GLU A 179 5.79 7.07 5.05
C GLU A 179 6.26 5.65 5.39
N TRP A 180 7.51 5.33 5.09
CA TRP A 180 8.11 4.10 5.59
C TRP A 180 9.55 4.29 6.03
N GLN A 181 10.03 3.40 6.88
CA GLN A 181 11.45 3.28 7.22
C GLN A 181 11.78 1.82 7.55
N TRP A 182 13.07 1.47 7.52
CA TRP A 182 13.51 0.22 8.12
C TRP A 182 13.21 0.25 9.63
N ALA A 183 12.66 -0.83 10.17
CA ALA A 183 12.54 -1.00 11.60
C ALA A 183 13.77 -1.74 12.11
N ASP A 184 14.41 -1.18 13.14
CA ASP A 184 15.57 -1.77 13.83
C ASP A 184 15.20 -3.04 14.59
#